data_AF-A0A7D5MTU8-F1
#
_entry.id   AF-A0A7D5MTU8-F1
#
_cell.length_a   1.000
_cell.length_b   1.000
_cell.length_c   1.000
_cell.angle_alpha   90.00
_cell.angle_beta   90.00
_cell.angle_gamma   90.00
#
_symmetry.space_group_name_H-M   'P 1'
#
loop_
_entity.id
_entity.type
_entity.pdbx_description
1 polymer ?
#
loop_
_entity_poly.entity_id
_entity_poly.type
_entity_poly.pdbx_seq_one_letter_code
_entity_poly.pdbx_strand_id
1 'polypeptide(L)'
;MVGQWRAAIEAAADTLGELLVAMAEGRKEHNSEEMAQAIIESALTVVIDAPPSAARLETVGQALYAKLHNGKDPAWTAMTDIEKGFWHDLAAAAIAAADETLLDEVSNP
;
A
#
# COMPACT_ATOMS: atom_id res chain seq x y z
N MET A 1 -7.59 -8.71 -7.16
CA MET A 1 -8.07 -8.00 -5.96
C MET A 1 -8.38 -8.92 -4.77
N VAL A 2 -9.12 -10.03 -4.92
CA VAL A 2 -9.43 -10.92 -3.78
C VAL A 2 -8.18 -11.63 -3.21
N GLY A 3 -7.13 -11.83 -4.01
CA GLY A 3 -5.90 -12.50 -3.58
C GLY A 3 -4.98 -11.70 -2.66
N GLN A 4 -4.76 -10.40 -2.94
CA GLN A 4 -3.79 -9.57 -2.19
C GLN A 4 -4.25 -9.31 -0.75
N TRP A 5 -5.51 -8.91 -0.55
CA TRP A 5 -6.04 -8.69 0.80
C TRP A 5 -6.07 -9.96 1.62
N ARG A 6 -6.35 -11.12 0.99
CA ARG A 6 -6.27 -12.40 1.67
C ARG A 6 -4.82 -12.71 2.08
N ALA A 7 -3.85 -12.55 1.18
CA ALA A 7 -2.45 -12.78 1.50
C ALA A 7 -1.94 -11.86 2.62
N ALA A 8 -2.37 -10.59 2.64
CA ALA A 8 -2.05 -9.66 3.71
C ALA A 8 -2.64 -10.08 5.06
N ILE A 9 -3.89 -10.58 5.08
CA ILE A 9 -4.52 -11.13 6.29
C ILE A 9 -3.81 -12.41 6.75
N GLU A 10 -3.41 -13.26 5.82
CA GLU A 10 -2.67 -14.50 6.12
C GLU A 10 -1.30 -14.16 6.74
N ALA A 11 -0.55 -13.23 6.17
CA ALA A 11 0.71 -12.75 6.74
C ALA A 11 0.53 -12.12 8.13
N ALA A 12 -0.51 -11.32 8.32
CA ALA A 12 -0.85 -10.74 9.63
C ALA A 12 -1.14 -11.82 10.69
N ALA A 13 -1.88 -12.86 10.31
CA ALA A 13 -2.24 -13.97 11.18
C ALA A 13 -1.02 -14.84 11.53
N ASP A 14 -0.14 -15.09 10.55
CA ASP A 14 1.11 -15.83 10.76
C ASP A 14 2.02 -15.07 11.73
N THR A 15 2.21 -13.76 11.53
CA THR A 15 2.98 -12.91 12.45
C THR A 15 2.41 -12.91 13.87
N LEU A 16 1.09 -12.78 14.03
CA LEU A 16 0.45 -12.90 15.34
C LEU A 16 0.71 -14.28 15.98
N GLY A 17 0.59 -15.36 15.20
CA GLY A 17 0.86 -16.72 15.67
C GLY A 17 2.29 -16.90 16.16
N GLU A 18 3.27 -16.41 15.41
CA GLU A 18 4.68 -16.45 15.77
C GLU A 18 4.99 -15.68 17.06
N LEU A 19 4.39 -14.49 17.22
CA LEU A 19 4.54 -13.67 18.43
C LEU A 19 3.96 -14.38 19.66
N LEU A 20 2.77 -14.96 19.54
CA LEU A 20 2.13 -15.71 20.64
C LEU A 20 2.95 -16.93 21.06
N VAL A 21 3.53 -17.65 20.10
CA VAL A 21 4.43 -18.78 20.39
C VAL A 21 5.71 -18.30 21.09
N ALA A 22 6.33 -17.22 20.61
CA ALA A 22 7.53 -16.65 21.22
C ALA A 22 7.31 -16.19 22.67
N MET A 23 6.14 -15.61 22.95
CA MET A 23 5.73 -15.23 24.31
C MET A 23 5.50 -16.46 25.20
N ALA A 24 4.81 -17.48 24.69
CA ALA A 24 4.55 -18.71 25.44
C ALA A 24 5.83 -19.48 25.80
N GLU A 25 6.85 -19.41 24.96
CA GLU A 25 8.17 -20.01 25.19
C GLU A 25 9.11 -19.13 26.05
N GLY A 26 8.65 -17.95 26.49
CA GLY A 26 9.45 -17.03 27.28
C GLY A 26 10.65 -16.43 26.54
N ARG A 27 10.65 -16.47 25.20
CA ARG A 27 11.74 -15.94 24.37
C ARG A 27 11.69 -14.42 24.25
N LYS A 28 10.51 -13.82 24.33
CA LYS A 28 10.31 -12.38 24.19
C LYS A 28 9.01 -11.94 24.88
N GLU A 29 9.09 -10.86 25.66
CA GLU A 29 7.90 -10.16 26.13
C GLU A 29 7.55 -9.10 25.10
N HIS A 30 6.32 -9.15 24.60
CA HIS A 30 5.76 -8.14 23.72
C HIS A 30 4.59 -7.47 24.42
N ASN A 31 4.55 -6.14 24.41
CA ASN A 31 3.35 -5.42 24.81
C ASN A 31 2.32 -5.41 23.66
N SER A 32 1.08 -5.01 23.96
CA SER A 32 -0.01 -5.02 22.96
C SER A 32 0.23 -4.10 21.77
N GLU A 33 0.96 -3.00 21.99
CA GLU A 33 1.27 -2.01 20.95
C GLU A 33 2.33 -2.54 19.99
N GLU A 34 3.40 -3.16 20.49
CA GLU A 34 4.43 -3.81 19.69
C GLU A 34 3.87 -4.96 18.85
N MET A 35 2.94 -5.74 19.41
CA MET A 35 2.26 -6.79 18.65
C MET A 35 1.39 -6.18 17.55
N ALA A 36 0.61 -5.15 17.85
CA ALA A 36 -0.23 -4.50 16.86
C ALA A 36 0.59 -3.91 15.72
N GLN A 37 1.71 -3.25 16.04
CA GLN A 37 2.64 -2.69 15.06
C GLN A 37 3.19 -3.78 14.14
N ALA A 38 3.75 -4.86 14.69
CA ALA A 38 4.31 -5.95 13.89
C ALA A 38 3.27 -6.62 12.96
N ILE A 39 2.04 -6.78 13.44
CA ILE A 39 0.94 -7.35 12.64
C ILE A 39 0.55 -6.40 11.50
N ILE A 40 0.45 -5.10 11.77
CA ILE A 40 0.14 -4.08 10.77
C ILE A 40 1.26 -4.00 9.73
N GLU A 41 2.52 -3.96 10.16
CA GLU A 41 3.70 -3.91 9.29
C GLU A 41 3.76 -5.11 8.34
N SER A 42 3.54 -6.33 8.86
CA SER A 42 3.49 -7.56 8.07
C SER A 42 2.40 -7.53 6.99
N ALA A 43 1.18 -7.15 7.37
CA ALA A 43 0.07 -7.02 6.43
C ALA A 43 0.33 -5.95 5.37
N LEU A 44 0.84 -4.80 5.80
CA LEU A 44 1.07 -3.64 4.96
C LEU A 44 2.17 -3.91 3.92
N THR A 45 3.25 -4.57 4.33
CA THR A 45 4.34 -4.99 3.43
C THR A 45 3.79 -5.81 2.26
N VAL A 46 2.92 -6.79 2.53
CA VAL A 46 2.30 -7.61 1.48
C VAL A 46 1.42 -6.79 0.52
N VAL A 47 0.73 -5.77 1.03
CA VAL A 47 -0.12 -4.90 0.20
C VAL A 47 0.72 -3.98 -0.69
N ILE A 48 1.83 -3.46 -0.17
CA ILE A 48 2.69 -2.47 -0.82
C ILE A 48 3.64 -3.10 -1.84
N ASP A 49 4.20 -4.28 -1.55
CA ASP A 49 5.10 -4.99 -2.46
C ASP A 49 4.41 -5.45 -3.75
N ALA A 50 3.08 -5.46 -3.75
CA ALA A 50 2.31 -5.89 -4.88
C ALA A 50 2.03 -4.70 -5.84
N PRO A 51 2.02 -4.92 -7.17
CA PRO A 51 1.75 -3.84 -8.11
C PRO A 51 0.41 -3.14 -7.81
N PRO A 52 0.36 -1.80 -7.93
CA PRO A 52 -0.84 -1.05 -7.65
C PRO A 52 -1.98 -1.49 -8.59
N SER A 53 -3.19 -1.55 -8.04
CA SER A 53 -4.35 -1.93 -8.83
C SER A 53 -4.67 -0.87 -9.90
N ALA A 54 -5.28 -1.29 -11.00
CA ALA A 54 -5.73 -0.37 -12.05
C ALA A 54 -6.63 0.76 -11.52
N ALA A 55 -7.45 0.48 -10.50
CA ALA A 55 -8.28 1.49 -9.85
C ALA A 55 -7.46 2.52 -9.05
N ARG A 56 -6.39 2.10 -8.37
CA ARG A 56 -5.46 3.01 -7.67
C ARG A 56 -4.71 3.88 -8.68
N LEU A 57 -4.17 3.27 -9.74
CA LEU A 57 -3.48 3.97 -10.84
C LEU A 57 -4.40 5.02 -11.49
N GLU A 58 -5.64 4.64 -11.78
CA GLU A 58 -6.64 5.54 -12.36
C GLU A 58 -6.95 6.72 -11.42
N THR A 59 -7.21 6.45 -10.15
CA THR A 59 -7.55 7.49 -9.15
C THR A 59 -6.40 8.49 -8.98
N VAL A 60 -5.18 8.00 -8.82
CA VAL A 60 -4.01 8.85 -8.60
C VAL A 60 -3.64 9.58 -9.90
N GLY A 61 -3.70 8.91 -11.05
CA GLY A 61 -3.47 9.53 -12.36
C GLY A 61 -4.42 10.70 -12.63
N GLN A 62 -5.71 10.50 -12.37
CA GLN A 62 -6.73 11.56 -12.45
C GLN A 62 -6.41 12.76 -11.56
N ALA A 63 -6.01 12.49 -10.30
CA ALA A 63 -5.67 13.54 -9.35
C ALA A 63 -4.44 14.35 -9.80
N LEU A 64 -3.39 13.68 -10.27
CA LEU A 64 -2.18 14.32 -10.79
C LEU A 64 -2.49 15.17 -12.03
N TYR A 65 -3.24 14.62 -12.98
CA TYR A 65 -3.67 15.34 -14.18
C TYR A 65 -4.46 16.60 -13.83
N ALA A 66 -5.46 16.47 -12.96
CA ALA A 66 -6.32 17.58 -12.55
C ALA A 66 -5.53 18.70 -11.86
N LYS A 67 -4.52 18.35 -11.06
CA LYS A 67 -3.66 19.33 -10.39
C LYS A 67 -2.78 20.13 -11.34
N LEU A 68 -2.30 19.52 -12.41
CA LEU A 68 -1.42 20.18 -13.37
C LEU A 68 -2.17 21.01 -14.41
N HIS A 69 -3.39 20.62 -14.77
CA HIS A 69 -4.13 21.26 -15.86
C HIS A 69 -5.25 22.19 -15.40
N ASN A 70 -5.52 22.30 -14.08
CA ASN A 70 -6.46 23.26 -13.48
C ASN A 70 -7.84 23.33 -14.20
N GLY A 71 -8.29 22.22 -14.80
CA GLY A 71 -9.55 22.13 -15.57
C GLY A 71 -9.59 22.89 -16.90
N LYS A 72 -8.44 23.35 -17.44
CA LYS A 72 -8.36 24.09 -18.71
C LYS A 72 -8.15 23.22 -19.94
N ASP A 73 -7.73 21.98 -19.74
CA ASP A 73 -7.46 21.00 -20.79
C ASP A 73 -8.57 19.94 -20.86
N PRO A 74 -8.64 19.12 -21.94
CA PRO A 74 -9.66 18.09 -22.10
C PRO A 74 -9.84 17.27 -20.81
N ALA A 75 -11.09 16.93 -20.49
CA ALA A 75 -11.38 16.11 -19.33
C ALA A 75 -10.61 14.78 -19.43
N TRP A 76 -10.13 14.27 -18.30
CA TRP A 76 -9.43 12.97 -18.23
C TRP A 76 -10.17 11.84 -18.98
N THR A 77 -11.50 11.87 -18.96
CA THR A 77 -12.37 10.91 -19.65
C THR A 77 -12.27 10.96 -21.18
N ALA A 78 -11.80 12.08 -21.75
CA ALA A 78 -11.59 12.25 -23.19
C ALA A 78 -10.22 11.76 -23.66
N MET A 79 -9.30 11.41 -22.74
CA MET A 79 -7.97 10.90 -23.08
C MET A 79 -8.04 9.46 -23.57
N THR A 80 -7.23 9.16 -24.57
CA THR A 80 -6.99 7.78 -25.05
C THR A 80 -6.19 6.98 -24.02
N ASP A 81 -6.23 5.65 -24.13
CA ASP A 81 -5.47 4.76 -23.24
C ASP A 81 -3.95 4.99 -23.34
N ILE A 82 -3.46 5.37 -24.52
CA ILE A 82 -2.04 5.70 -24.73
C ILE A 82 -1.67 6.98 -23.97
N GLU A 83 -2.50 8.02 -24.05
CA GLU A 83 -2.26 9.26 -23.31
C GLU A 83 -2.39 9.07 -21.80
N LYS A 84 -3.30 8.20 -21.35
CA LYS A 84 -3.42 7.81 -19.94
C LYS A 84 -2.22 6.99 -19.45
N GLY A 85 -1.55 6.24 -20.33
CA GLY A 85 -0.36 5.46 -20.01
C GLY A 85 0.71 6.28 -19.30
N PHE A 86 1.03 7.46 -19.83
CA PHE A 86 1.98 8.39 -19.18
C PHE A 86 1.58 8.75 -17.74
N TRP A 87 0.29 9.02 -17.52
CA TRP A 87 -0.22 9.38 -16.20
C TRP A 87 -0.31 8.21 -15.25
N HIS A 88 -0.58 7.00 -15.76
CA HIS A 88 -0.53 5.78 -14.97
C HIS A 88 0.91 5.44 -14.56
N ASP A 89 1.90 5.66 -15.42
CA ASP A 89 3.31 5.49 -15.06
C ASP A 89 3.73 6.47 -13.96
N LEU A 90 3.33 7.74 -14.08
CA LEU A 90 3.58 8.74 -13.04
C LEU A 90 2.84 8.40 -11.73
N ALA A 91 1.60 7.92 -11.83
CA ALA A 91 0.82 7.46 -10.69
C ALA A 91 1.46 6.25 -10.01
N ALA A 92 2.02 5.30 -10.77
CA ALA A 92 2.72 4.15 -10.23
C ALA A 92 3.93 4.58 -9.39
N ALA A 93 4.75 5.50 -9.92
CA ALA A 93 5.90 6.05 -9.19
C ALA A 93 5.48 6.82 -7.92
N ALA A 94 4.43 7.63 -8.01
CA ALA A 94 3.91 8.37 -6.86
C ALA A 94 3.33 7.44 -5.78
N ILE A 95 2.64 6.37 -6.18
CA ILE A 95 2.13 5.35 -5.27
C ILE A 95 3.28 4.62 -4.59
N ALA A 96 4.30 4.19 -5.33
CA ALA A 96 5.45 3.50 -4.76
C ALA A 96 6.17 4.35 -3.70
N ALA A 97 6.42 5.63 -3.99
CA ALA A 97 7.05 6.54 -3.03
C ALA A 97 6.19 6.79 -1.78
N ALA A 98 4.87 6.92 -1.95
CA ALA A 98 3.95 7.09 -0.82
C ALA A 98 3.84 5.82 0.03
N ASP A 99 3.81 4.66 -0.61
CA ASP A 99 3.75 3.36 0.05
C ASP A 99 5.08 3.10 0.82
N GLU A 100 6.24 3.39 0.25
CA GLU A 100 7.54 3.34 0.94
C GLU A 100 7.57 4.24 2.19
N THR A 101 7.09 5.48 2.05
CA THR A 101 7.04 6.43 3.19
C THR A 101 6.12 5.93 4.31
N LEU A 102 4.96 5.36 3.95
CA LEU A 102 4.02 4.81 4.92
C LEU A 102 4.62 3.61 5.67
N LEU A 103 5.39 2.76 4.97
CA LEU A 103 6.07 1.64 5.61
C LEU A 103 7.14 2.15 6.60
N ASP A 104 7.94 3.14 6.21
CA ASP A 104 8.95 3.74 7.08
C ASP A 104 8.35 4.34 8.36
N GLU A 105 7.20 5.03 8.25
CA GLU A 105 6.47 5.59 9.41
C GLU A 105 5.90 4.50 10.33
N VAL A 106 5.44 3.38 9.77
CA VAL A 106 4.91 2.25 10.56
C VAL A 106 6.03 1.46 11.23
N SER A 107 7.17 1.29 10.57
CA SER A 107 8.34 0.57 11.12
C SER A 107 9.13 1.42 12.13
N ASN A 108 9.07 2.76 12.04
CA ASN A 108 9.78 3.69 12.94
C ASN A 108 8.85 4.80 13.49
N PRO A 109 7.86 4.46 14.33
CA PRO A 109 6.89 5.42 14.89
C PRO A 109 7.48 6.41 15.90
#